data_AF-A0A8T5IPE2-F1
#
_entry.id   AF-A0A8T5IPE2-F1
#
_cell.length_a   1.000
_cell.length_b   1.000
_cell.length_c   1.000
_cell.angle_alpha   90.00
_cell.angle_beta   90.00
_cell.angle_gamma   90.00
#
_symmetry.space_group_name_H-M   'P 1'
#
loop_
_entity.id
_entity.type
_entity.pdbx_description
1 polymer ?
#
loop_
_entity_poly.entity_id
_entity_poly.type
_entity_poly.pdbx_seq_one_letter_code
_entity_poly.pdbx_strand_id
1 'polypeptide(L)'
;MSKKTHGVHSIIINSIRLVLVLIFISALMTESVIVEFFSIVAIIITFLPAILHKYFKISIPAKFEVLVLMFIYGILFLGEVRTFSQVWWWDTTLTLIASLILSLTALSILYVLYKENRIDTNPLFIAILTFCFAVAAGAVWEITEFVIDAIIQSGLQPSLADTMMDQVVNAIGALIVSTVGYIYIKKDKEILISTFITRLSKRNIGLFGPKRKISQSKKAIEIINKGESETIEFKSSFRTNLHTKEFDRRMEHSVLKTITAFLNTSGGNLLVGVNDGGHILGLEADGFQSDDKLGLHLTNLIKSHIGNEYLPFIKFEIIPITDKKILRIKCKESKKRVFLKFNNEQQFFVRNGAASIRLEGEALVDYIQHKF
;
A
#
# COMPACT_ATOMS: atom_id res chain seq x y z
N MET A 1 -20.19 -5.20 -10.06
CA MET A 1 -20.71 -6.46 -9.46
C MET A 1 -22.23 -6.39 -9.51
N SER A 2 -22.85 -7.45 -10.02
CA SER A 2 -24.24 -7.52 -10.52
C SER A 2 -25.33 -7.22 -9.47
N LYS A 3 -26.40 -6.53 -9.87
CA LYS A 3 -27.61 -6.20 -9.05
C LYS A 3 -28.20 -7.40 -8.29
N LYS A 4 -28.01 -8.65 -8.75
CA LYS A 4 -28.52 -9.87 -8.08
C LYS A 4 -27.87 -10.15 -6.71
N THR A 5 -26.59 -9.82 -6.50
CA THR A 5 -25.90 -10.10 -5.23
C THR A 5 -26.31 -9.16 -4.09
N HIS A 6 -26.89 -8.00 -4.38
CA HIS A 6 -27.39 -7.09 -3.36
C HIS A 6 -28.68 -7.59 -2.70
N GLY A 7 -29.55 -8.28 -3.44
CA GLY A 7 -30.81 -8.81 -2.92
C GLY A 7 -30.60 -9.89 -1.86
N VAL A 8 -29.76 -10.89 -2.15
CA VAL A 8 -29.50 -12.01 -1.22
C VAL A 8 -28.86 -11.52 0.07
N HIS A 9 -27.89 -10.61 0.00
CA HIS A 9 -27.23 -10.05 1.18
C HIS A 9 -28.20 -9.26 2.07
N SER A 10 -29.07 -8.45 1.47
CA SER A 10 -30.09 -7.71 2.21
C SER A 10 -31.13 -8.63 2.86
N ILE A 11 -31.48 -9.75 2.19
CA ILE A 11 -32.39 -10.75 2.76
C ILE A 11 -31.75 -11.38 4.00
N ILE A 12 -30.50 -11.83 3.92
CA ILE A 12 -29.78 -12.44 5.05
C ILE A 12 -29.72 -11.49 6.26
N ILE A 13 -29.33 -10.23 6.05
CA ILE A 13 -29.22 -9.25 7.14
C ILE A 13 -30.58 -8.98 7.78
N ASN A 14 -31.62 -8.81 6.96
CA ASN A 14 -32.96 -8.54 7.48
C ASN A 14 -33.53 -9.76 8.21
N SER A 15 -33.21 -10.99 7.79
CA SER A 15 -33.54 -12.21 8.53
C SER A 15 -32.84 -12.26 9.89
N ILE A 16 -31.54 -11.91 9.95
CA ILE A 16 -30.81 -11.83 11.23
C ILE A 16 -31.44 -10.78 12.14
N ARG A 17 -31.77 -9.60 11.62
CA ARG A 17 -32.45 -8.54 12.41
C ARG A 17 -33.81 -9.00 12.93
N LEU A 18 -34.59 -9.71 12.12
CA LEU A 18 -35.88 -10.26 12.55
C LEU A 18 -35.69 -11.23 13.72
N VAL A 19 -34.71 -12.12 13.65
CA VAL A 19 -34.39 -13.05 14.75
C VAL A 19 -33.96 -12.28 16.00
N LEU A 20 -33.12 -11.25 15.89
CA LEU A 20 -32.71 -10.42 17.02
C LEU A 20 -33.90 -9.70 17.69
N VAL A 21 -34.87 -9.22 16.90
CA VAL A 21 -36.10 -8.61 17.42
C VAL A 21 -36.97 -9.65 18.14
N LEU A 22 -37.08 -10.87 17.60
CA LEU A 22 -37.80 -11.96 18.26
C LEU A 22 -37.14 -12.36 19.59
N ILE A 23 -35.80 -12.38 19.64
CA ILE A 23 -35.03 -12.62 20.88
C ILE A 23 -35.30 -11.52 21.89
N PHE A 24 -35.25 -10.25 21.48
CA PHE A 24 -35.58 -9.11 22.35
C PHE A 24 -37.00 -9.22 22.94
N ILE A 25 -38.00 -9.56 22.11
CA ILE A 25 -39.38 -9.76 22.60
C ILE A 25 -39.46 -10.95 23.57
N SER A 26 -38.77 -12.06 23.26
CA SER A 26 -38.69 -13.22 24.15
C SER A 26 -38.05 -12.84 25.49
N ALA A 27 -36.99 -12.04 25.48
CA ALA A 27 -36.29 -11.58 26.67
C ALA A 27 -37.17 -10.71 27.58
N LEU A 28 -38.04 -9.88 26.98
CA LEU A 28 -39.05 -9.12 27.74
C LEU A 28 -40.08 -10.03 28.42
N MET A 29 -40.41 -11.18 27.83
CA MET A 29 -41.33 -12.15 28.42
C MET A 29 -40.68 -13.02 29.50
N THR A 30 -39.38 -13.30 29.38
CA THR A 30 -38.59 -14.08 30.35
C THR A 30 -37.94 -13.23 31.43
N GLU A 31 -38.14 -11.90 31.41
CA GLU A 31 -37.53 -10.90 32.30
C GLU A 31 -35.99 -11.01 32.37
N SER A 32 -35.37 -11.42 31.26
CA SER A 32 -33.91 -11.61 31.16
C SER A 32 -33.21 -10.30 30.79
N VAL A 33 -32.85 -9.51 31.81
CA VAL A 33 -32.22 -8.18 31.65
C VAL A 33 -30.93 -8.24 30.80
N ILE A 34 -30.16 -9.32 30.92
CA ILE A 34 -28.89 -9.50 30.18
C ILE A 34 -29.16 -9.63 28.68
N VAL A 35 -30.13 -10.47 28.30
CA VAL A 35 -30.45 -10.71 26.89
C VAL A 35 -31.20 -9.53 26.29
N GLU A 36 -32.00 -8.83 27.08
CA GLU A 36 -32.57 -7.54 26.69
C GLU A 36 -31.46 -6.54 26.32
N PHE A 37 -30.48 -6.34 27.20
CA PHE A 37 -29.37 -5.42 26.97
C PHE A 37 -28.57 -5.76 25.71
N PHE A 38 -28.08 -7.00 25.60
CA PHE A 38 -27.23 -7.36 24.47
C PHE A 38 -28.01 -7.40 23.15
N SER A 39 -29.28 -7.79 23.15
CA SER A 39 -30.09 -7.79 21.92
C SER A 39 -30.30 -6.37 21.37
N ILE A 40 -30.49 -5.36 22.23
CA ILE A 40 -30.51 -3.95 21.83
C ILE A 40 -29.18 -3.55 21.18
N VAL A 41 -28.06 -3.83 21.86
CA VAL A 41 -26.71 -3.51 21.37
C VAL A 41 -26.46 -4.16 20.00
N ALA A 42 -26.83 -5.43 19.85
CA ALA A 42 -26.70 -6.17 18.61
C ALA A 42 -27.50 -5.58 17.46
N ILE A 43 -28.77 -5.22 17.71
CA ILE A 43 -29.63 -4.56 16.73
C ILE A 43 -28.95 -3.26 16.26
N ILE A 44 -28.46 -2.44 17.18
CA ILE A 44 -27.74 -1.18 16.84
C ILE A 44 -26.51 -1.46 15.98
N ILE A 45 -25.68 -2.45 16.35
CA ILE A 45 -24.48 -2.80 15.59
C ILE A 45 -24.83 -3.27 14.17
N THR A 46 -25.98 -3.92 13.96
CA THR A 46 -26.39 -4.32 12.60
C THR A 46 -26.59 -3.14 11.65
N PHE A 47 -26.79 -1.92 12.16
CA PHE A 47 -26.90 -0.70 11.35
C PHE A 47 -25.57 0.04 11.20
N LEU A 48 -24.54 -0.33 11.97
CA LEU A 48 -23.22 0.30 11.95
C LEU A 48 -22.61 0.36 10.53
N PRO A 49 -22.63 -0.70 9.70
CA PRO A 49 -22.09 -0.62 8.34
C PRO A 49 -22.80 0.43 7.47
N ALA A 50 -24.12 0.56 7.59
CA ALA A 50 -24.92 1.54 6.84
C ALA A 50 -24.62 2.98 7.31
N ILE A 51 -24.46 3.18 8.62
CA ILE A 51 -24.06 4.47 9.21
C ILE A 51 -22.67 4.87 8.71
N LEU A 52 -21.71 3.94 8.76
CA LEU A 52 -20.34 4.15 8.28
C LEU A 52 -20.29 4.47 6.79
N HIS A 53 -21.14 3.84 5.97
CA HIS A 53 -21.25 4.17 4.56
C HIS A 53 -21.85 5.57 4.33
N LYS A 54 -22.92 5.93 5.06
CA LYS A 54 -23.63 7.22 4.88
C LYS A 54 -22.77 8.41 5.32
N TYR A 55 -22.14 8.33 6.48
CA TYR A 55 -21.43 9.47 7.07
C TYR A 55 -19.93 9.48 6.76
N PHE A 56 -19.28 8.32 6.75
CA PHE A 56 -17.82 8.23 6.58
C PHE A 56 -17.39 7.73 5.19
N LYS A 57 -18.35 7.42 4.30
CA LYS A 57 -18.11 6.83 2.97
C LYS A 57 -17.28 5.53 3.04
N ILE A 58 -17.40 4.81 4.15
CA ILE A 58 -16.74 3.53 4.38
C ILE A 58 -17.64 2.39 3.91
N SER A 59 -17.18 1.65 2.92
CA SER A 59 -17.82 0.47 2.36
C SER A 59 -17.24 -0.79 2.98
N ILE A 60 -17.88 -1.32 4.02
CA ILE A 60 -17.50 -2.61 4.60
C ILE A 60 -17.86 -3.74 3.61
N PRO A 61 -16.98 -4.72 3.33
CA PRO A 61 -17.34 -5.86 2.51
C PRO A 61 -18.47 -6.69 3.13
N ALA A 62 -19.50 -7.01 2.36
CA ALA A 62 -20.65 -7.82 2.76
C ALA A 62 -20.31 -9.11 3.54
N LYS A 63 -19.23 -9.81 3.16
CA LYS A 63 -18.77 -11.02 3.86
C LYS A 63 -18.33 -10.76 5.30
N PHE A 64 -17.77 -9.58 5.56
CA PHE A 64 -17.32 -9.16 6.89
C PHE A 64 -18.51 -8.79 7.78
N GLU A 65 -19.51 -8.12 7.20
CA GLU A 65 -20.78 -7.82 7.88
C GLU A 65 -21.47 -9.10 8.36
N VAL A 66 -21.59 -10.13 7.51
CA VAL A 66 -22.15 -11.43 7.93
C VAL A 66 -21.30 -12.08 9.02
N LEU A 67 -19.97 -12.02 8.94
CA LEU A 67 -19.08 -12.60 9.95
C LEU A 67 -19.24 -11.93 11.33
N VAL A 68 -19.27 -10.59 11.36
CA VAL A 68 -19.50 -9.81 12.59
C VAL A 68 -20.90 -10.09 13.14
N LEU A 69 -21.92 -10.20 12.28
CA LEU A 69 -23.28 -10.54 12.69
C LEU A 69 -23.39 -11.98 13.24
N MET A 70 -22.70 -12.94 12.63
CA MET A 70 -22.62 -14.31 13.17
C MET A 70 -21.89 -14.35 14.51
N PHE A 71 -20.87 -13.51 14.69
CA PHE A 71 -20.14 -13.40 15.95
C PHE A 71 -21.01 -12.81 17.07
N ILE A 72 -21.73 -11.72 16.78
CA ILE A 72 -22.69 -11.10 17.71
C ILE A 72 -23.83 -12.07 18.04
N TYR A 73 -24.35 -12.77 17.03
CA TYR A 73 -25.32 -13.83 17.24
C TYR A 73 -24.76 -14.95 18.12
N GLY A 74 -23.47 -15.27 17.94
CA GLY A 74 -22.68 -16.11 18.83
C GLY A 74 -22.84 -15.67 20.27
N ILE A 75 -22.30 -14.50 20.63
CA ILE A 75 -22.34 -13.94 21.99
C ILE A 75 -23.76 -13.98 22.60
N LEU A 76 -24.78 -13.57 21.84
CA LEU A 76 -26.16 -13.47 22.32
C LEU A 76 -26.82 -14.81 22.60
N PHE A 77 -26.67 -15.75 21.67
CA PHE A 77 -27.30 -17.07 21.80
C PHE A 77 -26.54 -17.93 22.82
N LEU A 78 -25.27 -17.61 23.06
CA LEU A 78 -24.36 -18.41 23.88
C LEU A 78 -24.28 -17.99 25.34
N GLY A 79 -24.69 -16.78 25.69
CA GLY A 79 -24.91 -16.37 27.07
C GLY A 79 -26.14 -17.01 27.74
N GLU A 80 -27.16 -17.40 26.96
CA GLU A 80 -28.47 -17.80 27.52
C GLU A 80 -28.80 -19.29 27.43
N VAL A 81 -28.22 -20.06 26.50
CA VAL A 81 -28.39 -21.52 26.52
C VAL A 81 -27.49 -22.10 27.62
N ARG A 82 -27.95 -21.99 28.87
CA ARG A 82 -27.33 -22.52 30.12
C ARG A 82 -26.92 -24.00 30.07
N THR A 83 -27.25 -24.71 28.99
CA THR A 83 -26.82 -26.09 28.73
C THR A 83 -25.40 -26.17 28.15
N PHE A 84 -24.94 -25.17 27.39
CA PHE A 84 -23.59 -25.15 26.79
C PHE A 84 -22.52 -24.54 27.69
N SER A 85 -22.89 -23.65 28.63
CA SER A 85 -21.98 -23.14 29.66
C SER A 85 -21.49 -24.21 30.64
N GLN A 86 -22.08 -25.41 30.62
CA GLN A 86 -21.58 -26.59 31.34
C GLN A 86 -20.40 -27.27 30.63
N VAL A 87 -20.11 -26.90 29.38
CA VAL A 87 -19.04 -27.50 28.57
C VAL A 87 -17.77 -26.67 28.75
N TRP A 88 -16.84 -27.19 29.55
CA TRP A 88 -15.61 -26.50 30.00
C TRP A 88 -14.69 -25.93 28.91
N TRP A 89 -14.74 -26.44 27.66
CA TRP A 89 -13.89 -25.98 26.54
C TRP A 89 -14.59 -25.00 25.61
N TRP A 90 -15.89 -24.83 25.78
CA TRP A 90 -16.75 -24.15 24.82
C TRP A 90 -16.49 -22.66 24.80
N ASP A 91 -16.44 -22.05 25.97
CA ASP A 91 -16.14 -20.65 26.17
C ASP A 91 -14.75 -20.28 25.59
N THR A 92 -13.71 -21.04 25.98
CA THR A 92 -12.36 -20.95 25.42
C THR A 92 -12.33 -21.00 23.88
N THR A 93 -13.19 -21.81 23.26
CA THR A 93 -13.27 -21.94 21.80
C THR A 93 -13.86 -20.70 21.16
N LEU A 94 -14.91 -20.12 21.76
CA LEU A 94 -15.51 -18.88 21.30
C LEU A 94 -14.53 -17.72 21.43
N THR A 95 -13.85 -17.59 22.57
CA THR A 95 -12.81 -16.58 22.81
C THR A 95 -11.68 -16.70 21.78
N LEU A 96 -11.25 -17.92 21.46
CA LEU A 96 -10.22 -18.13 20.43
C LEU A 96 -10.71 -17.70 19.04
N ILE A 97 -11.92 -18.08 18.64
CA ILE A 97 -12.49 -17.69 17.34
C ILE A 97 -12.65 -16.16 17.26
N ALA A 98 -13.13 -15.53 18.33
CA ALA A 98 -13.26 -14.07 18.47
C ALA A 98 -11.92 -13.38 18.23
N SER A 99 -10.89 -13.82 18.97
CA SER A 99 -9.54 -13.29 18.89
C SER A 99 -8.95 -13.42 17.48
N LEU A 100 -9.13 -14.58 16.83
CA LEU A 100 -8.66 -14.79 15.46
C LEU A 100 -9.31 -13.82 14.48
N ILE A 101 -10.63 -13.61 14.55
CA ILE A 101 -11.37 -12.69 13.69
C ILE A 101 -10.93 -11.24 13.93
N LEU A 102 -10.82 -10.84 15.19
CA LEU A 102 -10.42 -9.49 15.59
C LEU A 102 -8.98 -9.18 15.14
N SER A 103 -8.08 -10.13 15.35
CA SER A 103 -6.69 -10.04 14.90
C SER A 103 -6.57 -9.97 13.38
N LEU A 104 -7.36 -10.77 12.65
CA LEU A 104 -7.39 -10.74 11.18
C LEU A 104 -7.91 -9.39 10.66
N THR A 105 -8.87 -8.80 11.37
CA THR A 105 -9.39 -7.46 11.07
C THR A 105 -8.31 -6.41 11.26
N ALA A 106 -7.61 -6.44 12.39
CA ALA A 106 -6.50 -5.54 12.69
C ALA A 106 -5.36 -5.65 11.66
N LEU A 107 -4.93 -6.87 11.36
CA LEU A 107 -3.93 -7.16 10.33
C LEU A 107 -4.37 -6.63 8.96
N SER A 108 -5.66 -6.81 8.62
CA SER A 108 -6.20 -6.35 7.34
C SER A 108 -6.09 -4.84 7.19
N ILE A 109 -6.45 -4.09 8.23
CA ILE A 109 -6.36 -2.63 8.26
C ILE A 109 -4.89 -2.19 8.14
N LEU A 110 -4.01 -2.74 8.99
CA LEU A 110 -2.59 -2.35 9.03
C LEU A 110 -1.85 -2.71 7.72
N TYR A 111 -2.17 -3.85 7.11
CA TYR A 111 -1.58 -4.24 5.83
C TYR A 111 -2.06 -3.35 4.67
N VAL A 112 -3.33 -2.91 4.65
CA VAL A 112 -3.77 -1.88 3.68
C VAL A 112 -2.93 -0.61 3.84
N LEU A 113 -2.74 -0.14 5.08
CA LEU A 113 -1.96 1.06 5.36
C LEU A 113 -0.50 0.92 4.92
N TYR A 114 0.09 -0.26 5.13
CA TYR A 114 1.43 -0.60 4.65
C TYR A 114 1.52 -0.63 3.12
N LYS A 115 0.65 -1.40 2.46
CA LYS A 115 0.67 -1.58 0.99
C LYS A 115 0.38 -0.28 0.23
N GLU A 116 -0.50 0.57 0.77
CA GLU A 116 -0.79 1.89 0.20
C GLU A 116 0.27 2.96 0.55
N ASN A 117 1.42 2.56 1.12
CA ASN A 117 2.51 3.43 1.55
C ASN A 117 2.07 4.54 2.52
N ARG A 118 1.04 4.30 3.32
CA ARG A 118 0.58 5.27 4.34
C ARG A 118 1.41 5.14 5.61
N ILE A 119 1.84 3.93 5.93
CA ILE A 119 2.79 3.61 7.01
C ILE A 119 4.03 2.96 6.36
N ASP A 120 5.22 3.50 6.64
CA ASP A 120 6.51 2.96 6.17
C ASP A 120 7.26 2.35 7.35
N THR A 121 6.92 1.11 7.68
CA THR A 121 7.48 0.39 8.83
C THR A 121 7.92 -1.01 8.42
N ASN A 122 8.84 -1.60 9.18
CA ASN A 122 9.23 -2.99 8.99
C ASN A 122 8.02 -3.93 9.24
N PRO A 123 7.83 -5.00 8.43
CA PRO A 123 6.82 -6.02 8.66
C PRO A 123 6.68 -6.53 10.10
N LEU A 124 7.79 -6.56 10.86
CA LEU A 124 7.77 -6.93 12.28
C LEU A 124 6.91 -5.96 13.13
N PHE A 125 7.01 -4.66 12.88
CA PHE A 125 6.20 -3.66 13.60
C PHE A 125 4.72 -3.81 13.30
N ILE A 126 4.35 -4.20 12.08
CA ILE A 126 2.95 -4.44 11.71
C ILE A 126 2.40 -5.64 12.48
N ALA A 127 3.18 -6.70 12.62
CA ALA A 127 2.81 -7.87 13.40
C ALA A 127 2.66 -7.54 14.90
N ILE A 128 3.60 -6.79 15.48
CA ILE A 128 3.52 -6.34 16.87
C ILE A 128 2.27 -5.48 17.09
N LEU A 129 2.00 -4.50 16.22
CA LEU A 129 0.81 -3.65 16.32
C LEU A 129 -0.48 -4.46 16.19
N THR A 130 -0.51 -5.46 15.31
CA THR A 130 -1.64 -6.39 15.17
C THR A 130 -1.89 -7.14 16.47
N PHE A 131 -0.82 -7.67 17.08
CA PHE A 131 -0.90 -8.39 18.35
C PHE A 131 -1.41 -7.49 19.47
N CYS A 132 -0.80 -6.31 19.65
CA CYS A 132 -1.20 -5.37 20.69
C CYS A 132 -2.64 -4.89 20.54
N PHE A 133 -3.09 -4.64 19.30
CA PHE A 133 -4.47 -4.24 19.04
C PHE A 133 -5.47 -5.31 19.50
N ALA A 134 -5.21 -6.58 19.14
CA ALA A 134 -6.10 -7.68 19.48
C ALA A 134 -6.16 -7.93 21.00
N VAL A 135 -5.01 -7.95 21.67
CA VAL A 135 -4.94 -8.10 23.14
C VAL A 135 -5.63 -6.93 23.84
N ALA A 136 -5.41 -5.70 23.39
CA ALA A 136 -6.06 -4.53 23.98
C ALA A 136 -7.59 -4.58 23.81
N ALA A 137 -8.09 -5.01 22.66
CA ALA A 137 -9.52 -5.14 22.43
C ALA A 137 -10.14 -6.28 23.24
N GLY A 138 -9.42 -7.40 23.45
CA GLY A 138 -9.81 -8.43 24.41
C GLY A 138 -9.86 -7.88 25.84
N ALA A 139 -8.88 -7.08 26.27
CA ALA A 139 -8.91 -6.43 27.59
C ALA A 139 -10.10 -5.48 27.77
N VAL A 140 -10.49 -4.75 26.73
CA VAL A 140 -11.69 -3.90 26.75
C VAL A 140 -12.97 -4.73 26.96
N TRP A 141 -13.02 -5.94 26.40
CA TRP A 141 -14.15 -6.86 26.60
C TRP A 141 -14.26 -7.30 28.06
N GLU A 142 -13.17 -7.78 28.68
CA GLU A 142 -13.16 -8.15 30.12
C GLU A 142 -13.54 -6.99 31.04
N ILE A 143 -13.04 -5.78 30.73
CA ILE A 143 -13.41 -4.58 31.49
C ILE A 143 -14.91 -4.32 31.35
N THR A 144 -15.49 -4.58 30.19
CA THR A 144 -16.93 -4.42 29.96
C THR A 144 -17.73 -5.43 30.78
N GLU A 145 -17.32 -6.69 30.82
CA GLU A 145 -17.96 -7.72 31.67
C GLU A 145 -17.91 -7.35 33.14
N PHE A 146 -16.74 -6.94 33.64
CA PHE A 146 -16.57 -6.47 35.02
C PHE A 146 -17.51 -5.29 35.34
N VAL A 147 -17.60 -4.29 34.44
CA VAL A 147 -18.46 -3.11 34.65
C VAL A 147 -19.94 -3.49 34.65
N ILE A 148 -20.38 -4.38 33.76
CA ILE A 148 -21.77 -4.83 33.72
C ILE A 148 -22.11 -5.61 35.00
N ASP A 149 -21.23 -6.51 35.43
CA ASP A 149 -21.41 -7.25 36.69
C ASP A 149 -21.42 -6.35 37.92
N ALA A 150 -20.62 -5.28 37.93
CA ALA A 150 -20.62 -4.30 39.02
C ALA A 150 -21.96 -3.55 39.13
N ILE A 151 -22.71 -3.40 38.03
CA ILE A 151 -23.99 -2.67 38.00
C ILE A 151 -25.17 -3.61 38.23
N ILE A 152 -25.18 -4.78 37.58
CA ILE A 152 -26.39 -5.63 37.44
C ILE A 152 -26.20 -7.00 38.14
N GLN A 153 -25.01 -7.31 38.66
CA GLN A 153 -24.68 -8.64 39.24
C GLN A 153 -25.05 -9.79 38.28
N SER A 154 -24.77 -9.59 36.99
CA SER A 154 -25.16 -10.49 35.91
C SER A 154 -24.46 -11.85 35.93
N GLY A 155 -23.28 -11.93 36.56
CA GLY A 155 -22.45 -13.13 36.59
C GLY A 155 -21.78 -13.44 35.25
N LEU A 156 -21.51 -12.40 34.45
CA LEU A 156 -20.74 -12.50 33.20
C LEU A 156 -19.27 -12.84 33.48
N GLN A 157 -18.74 -12.40 34.61
CA GLN A 157 -17.40 -12.68 35.08
C GLN A 157 -17.46 -13.68 36.26
N PRO A 158 -17.47 -15.00 35.99
CA PRO A 158 -17.66 -16.01 37.03
C PRO A 158 -16.47 -16.11 37.99
N SER A 159 -15.24 -15.87 37.52
CA SER A 159 -14.04 -15.90 38.37
C SER A 159 -12.88 -15.12 37.79
N LEU A 160 -11.89 -14.78 38.62
CA LEU A 160 -10.63 -14.21 38.15
C LEU A 160 -9.88 -15.16 37.20
N ALA A 161 -9.97 -16.48 37.45
CA ALA A 161 -9.30 -17.48 36.62
C ALA A 161 -9.86 -17.51 35.19
N ASP A 162 -11.15 -17.24 35.04
CA ASP A 162 -11.86 -17.16 33.76
C ASP A 162 -11.33 -16.00 32.92
N THR A 163 -11.39 -14.78 33.46
CA THR A 163 -10.81 -13.57 32.85
C THR A 163 -9.35 -13.73 32.47
N MET A 164 -8.54 -14.36 33.34
CA MET A 164 -7.13 -14.59 33.01
C MET A 164 -6.97 -15.61 31.89
N MET A 165 -7.79 -16.66 31.86
CA MET A 165 -7.80 -17.64 30.78
C MET A 165 -8.21 -17.00 29.45
N ASP A 166 -9.25 -16.16 29.44
CA ASP A 166 -9.68 -15.46 28.23
C ASP A 166 -8.62 -14.50 27.71
N GLN A 167 -7.91 -13.79 28.58
CA GLN A 167 -6.76 -12.98 28.18
C GLN A 167 -5.63 -13.81 27.57
N VAL A 168 -5.34 -14.98 28.14
CA VAL A 168 -4.33 -15.90 27.59
C VAL A 168 -4.76 -16.42 26.22
N VAL A 169 -6.03 -16.83 26.06
CA VAL A 169 -6.58 -17.31 24.80
C VAL A 169 -6.58 -16.20 23.74
N ASN A 170 -6.94 -14.98 24.14
CA ASN A 170 -6.87 -13.79 23.30
C ASN A 170 -5.44 -13.54 22.81
N ALA A 171 -4.44 -13.61 23.70
CA ALA A 171 -3.04 -13.48 23.33
C ALA A 171 -2.55 -14.59 22.39
N ILE A 172 -2.98 -15.85 22.59
CA ILE A 172 -2.64 -16.97 21.70
C ILE A 172 -3.21 -16.74 20.30
N GLY A 173 -4.49 -16.39 20.18
CA GLY A 173 -5.12 -16.09 18.89
C GLY A 173 -4.43 -14.92 18.16
N ALA A 174 -4.09 -13.88 18.90
CA ALA A 174 -3.34 -12.73 18.40
C ALA A 174 -1.93 -13.10 17.94
N LEU A 175 -1.23 -13.98 18.67
CA LEU A 175 0.12 -14.43 18.33
C LEU A 175 0.12 -15.26 17.04
N ILE A 176 -0.87 -16.15 16.87
CA ILE A 176 -1.03 -16.96 15.66
C ILE A 176 -1.19 -16.03 14.45
N VAL A 177 -2.14 -15.10 14.51
CA VAL A 177 -2.45 -14.22 13.37
C VAL A 177 -1.32 -13.22 13.09
N SER A 178 -0.71 -12.63 14.12
CA SER A 178 0.42 -11.72 13.93
C SER A 178 1.64 -12.41 13.33
N THR A 179 1.94 -13.65 13.73
CA THR A 179 3.04 -14.45 13.18
C THR A 179 2.78 -14.82 11.71
N VAL A 180 1.58 -15.30 11.41
CA VAL A 180 1.16 -15.58 10.02
C VAL A 180 1.22 -14.30 9.17
N GLY A 181 0.75 -13.18 9.72
CA GLY A 181 0.82 -11.87 9.09
C GLY A 181 2.25 -11.40 8.81
N TYR A 182 3.18 -11.56 9.76
CA TYR A 182 4.59 -11.25 9.55
C TYR A 182 5.20 -12.04 8.38
N ILE A 183 4.99 -13.37 8.38
CA ILE A 183 5.48 -14.25 7.31
C ILE A 183 4.86 -13.85 5.97
N TYR A 184 3.57 -13.53 5.97
CA TYR A 184 2.82 -13.11 4.80
C TYR A 184 3.40 -11.85 4.15
N ILE A 185 3.64 -10.80 4.97
CA ILE A 185 4.19 -9.53 4.49
C ILE A 185 5.64 -9.70 4.04
N LYS A 186 6.45 -10.48 4.76
CA LYS A 186 7.87 -10.70 4.43
C LYS A 186 8.08 -11.49 3.14
N LYS A 187 7.18 -12.43 2.82
CA LYS A 187 7.30 -13.31 1.64
C LYS A 187 6.53 -12.83 0.42
N ASP A 188 5.86 -11.68 0.50
CA ASP A 188 5.06 -11.07 -0.58
C ASP A 188 4.11 -12.06 -1.30
N LYS A 189 3.54 -13.02 -0.56
CA LYS A 189 2.71 -14.07 -1.16
C LYS A 189 1.26 -13.59 -1.32
N GLU A 190 0.75 -13.54 -2.55
CA GLU A 190 -0.56 -12.96 -2.86
C GLU A 190 -1.80 -13.83 -2.57
N ILE A 191 -1.71 -15.03 -1.99
CA ILE A 191 -2.71 -16.07 -2.33
C ILE A 191 -4.10 -15.97 -1.65
N LEU A 192 -4.28 -15.42 -0.44
CA LEU A 192 -5.59 -15.46 0.26
C LEU A 192 -6.02 -14.16 0.94
N ILE A 193 -5.12 -13.60 1.77
CA ILE A 193 -5.36 -12.33 2.49
C ILE A 193 -5.44 -11.16 1.48
N SER A 194 -4.65 -11.20 0.40
CA SER A 194 -4.64 -10.16 -0.63
C SER A 194 -6.02 -9.94 -1.25
N THR A 195 -6.80 -10.99 -1.53
CA THR A 195 -8.05 -10.82 -2.27
C THR A 195 -9.10 -10.08 -1.45
N PHE A 196 -9.14 -10.35 -0.14
CA PHE A 196 -10.02 -9.66 0.80
C PHE A 196 -9.56 -8.21 1.02
N ILE A 197 -8.28 -8.04 1.38
CA ILE A 197 -7.69 -6.74 1.66
C ILE A 197 -7.72 -5.82 0.45
N THR A 198 -7.34 -6.31 -0.74
CA THR A 198 -7.29 -5.49 -1.95
C THR A 198 -8.68 -5.01 -2.35
N ARG A 199 -9.74 -5.78 -2.04
CA ARG A 199 -11.13 -5.35 -2.22
C ARG A 199 -11.57 -4.30 -1.19
N LEU A 200 -11.13 -4.42 0.06
CA LEU A 200 -11.40 -3.46 1.13
C LEU A 200 -10.67 -2.12 0.89
N SER A 201 -9.38 -2.16 0.49
CA SER A 201 -8.60 -0.98 0.09
C SER A 201 -9.24 -0.26 -1.11
N LYS A 202 -9.53 -0.99 -2.21
CA LYS A 202 -10.06 -0.39 -3.45
C LYS A 202 -11.41 0.30 -3.25
N ARG A 203 -12.23 -0.15 -2.30
CA ARG A 203 -13.55 0.44 -2.03
C ARG A 203 -13.51 1.61 -1.04
N ASN A 204 -12.47 1.71 -0.20
CA ASN A 204 -12.38 2.68 0.91
C ASN A 204 -11.13 3.57 0.83
N ILE A 205 -10.69 3.91 -0.38
CA ILE A 205 -9.45 4.69 -0.63
C ILE A 205 -9.47 6.04 0.11
N GLY A 206 -10.66 6.63 0.32
CA GLY A 206 -10.86 7.90 1.02
C GLY A 206 -10.78 7.82 2.56
N LEU A 207 -10.91 6.63 3.15
CA LEU A 207 -10.92 6.45 4.61
C LEU A 207 -9.54 6.72 5.25
N PHE A 208 -8.48 6.41 4.52
CA PHE A 208 -7.15 6.29 5.12
C PHE A 208 -6.30 7.59 5.03
N GLY A 209 -6.92 8.74 4.75
CA GLY A 209 -6.23 10.04 4.51
C GLY A 209 -5.69 10.19 3.08
N PRO A 210 -4.79 11.16 2.79
CA PRO A 210 -4.06 11.20 1.51
C PRO A 210 -2.97 10.12 1.45
N LYS A 211 -2.72 9.53 0.27
CA LYS A 211 -1.56 8.64 0.09
C LYS A 211 -0.29 9.45 0.35
N ARG A 212 0.62 8.94 1.19
CA ARG A 212 1.95 9.55 1.32
C ARG A 212 2.61 9.50 -0.06
N LYS A 213 3.20 10.61 -0.51
CA LYS A 213 4.04 10.61 -1.73
C LYS A 213 5.10 9.51 -1.52
N ILE A 214 5.04 8.44 -2.31
CA ILE A 214 6.11 7.44 -2.37
C ILE A 214 7.43 8.22 -2.52
N SER A 215 8.38 8.01 -1.60
CA SER A 215 9.68 8.67 -1.65
C SER A 215 10.26 8.52 -3.05
N GLN A 216 10.77 9.62 -3.63
CA GLN A 216 11.37 9.61 -4.98
C GLN A 216 12.43 8.50 -5.11
N SER A 217 13.13 8.18 -4.02
CA SER A 217 14.09 7.08 -3.89
C SER A 217 13.48 5.71 -4.20
N LYS A 218 12.30 5.37 -3.65
CA LYS A 218 11.63 4.08 -3.91
C LYS A 218 11.21 3.95 -5.39
N LYS A 219 10.73 5.03 -5.99
CA LYS A 219 10.38 5.04 -7.43
C LYS A 219 11.61 4.85 -8.32
N ALA A 220 12.73 5.48 -7.96
CA ALA A 220 13.98 5.30 -8.69
C ALA A 220 14.46 3.84 -8.62
N ILE A 221 14.44 3.23 -7.42
CA ILE A 221 14.81 1.82 -7.23
C ILE A 221 13.91 0.89 -8.07
N GLU A 222 12.60 1.13 -8.12
CA GLU A 222 11.69 0.34 -8.96
C GLU A 222 12.03 0.45 -10.45
N ILE A 223 12.47 1.62 -10.93
CA ILE A 223 12.92 1.81 -12.31
C ILE A 223 14.24 1.08 -12.55
N ILE A 224 15.18 1.15 -11.60
CA ILE A 224 16.47 0.44 -11.67
C ILE A 224 16.25 -1.07 -11.78
N ASN A 225 15.35 -1.62 -10.96
CA ASN A 225 15.04 -3.06 -10.96
C ASN A 225 14.37 -3.56 -12.25
N LYS A 226 13.75 -2.67 -13.05
CA LYS A 226 13.20 -3.04 -14.36
C LYS A 226 14.28 -3.23 -15.43
N GLY A 227 15.49 -2.73 -15.19
CA GLY A 227 16.59 -2.78 -16.14
C GLY A 227 16.45 -1.79 -17.29
N GLU A 228 17.49 -1.74 -18.13
CA GLU A 228 17.50 -0.90 -19.33
C GLU A 228 16.49 -1.39 -20.37
N SER A 229 15.88 -0.45 -21.07
CA SER A 229 14.87 -0.71 -22.09
C SER A 229 14.79 0.45 -23.08
N GLU A 230 13.86 0.41 -24.01
CA GLU A 230 13.62 1.53 -24.93
C GLU A 230 13.30 2.84 -24.22
N THR A 231 12.78 2.79 -22.99
CA THR A 231 12.36 3.96 -22.20
C THR A 231 13.14 4.16 -20.90
N ILE A 232 14.14 3.32 -20.63
CA ILE A 232 14.99 3.39 -19.43
C ILE A 232 16.45 3.23 -19.86
N GLU A 233 17.29 4.19 -19.52
CA GLU A 233 18.73 4.15 -19.79
C GLU A 233 19.51 4.48 -18.50
N PHE A 234 20.62 3.78 -18.27
CA PHE A 234 21.55 4.05 -17.20
C PHE A 234 22.85 4.68 -17.71
N LYS A 235 23.43 5.56 -16.90
CA LYS A 235 24.77 6.11 -17.09
C LYS A 235 25.49 6.13 -15.76
N SER A 236 26.71 5.60 -15.75
CA SER A 236 27.51 5.47 -14.53
C SER A 236 27.88 6.81 -13.89
N SER A 237 28.05 7.86 -14.68
CA SER A 237 28.42 9.22 -14.23
C SER A 237 27.95 10.28 -15.23
N PHE A 238 27.94 11.54 -14.79
CA PHE A 238 27.48 12.66 -15.61
C PHE A 238 28.58 13.26 -16.49
N ARG A 239 29.76 13.51 -15.92
CA ARG A 239 30.89 14.19 -16.59
C ARG A 239 32.26 13.60 -16.28
N THR A 240 32.40 12.81 -15.22
CA THR A 240 33.68 12.21 -14.84
C THR A 240 33.83 10.81 -15.43
N ASN A 241 34.95 10.53 -16.09
CA ASN A 241 35.28 9.17 -16.49
C ASN A 241 35.74 8.39 -15.26
N LEU A 242 35.03 7.32 -14.88
CA LEU A 242 35.29 6.59 -13.64
C LEU A 242 36.61 5.79 -13.64
N HIS A 243 37.20 5.53 -14.82
CA HIS A 243 38.49 4.87 -14.94
C HIS A 243 39.65 5.84 -14.71
N THR A 244 39.61 7.01 -15.35
CA THR A 244 40.68 8.02 -15.22
C THR A 244 40.46 8.95 -14.03
N LYS A 245 39.22 9.02 -13.51
CA LYS A 245 38.74 9.98 -12.50
C LYS A 245 38.85 11.44 -12.92
N GLU A 246 38.99 11.70 -14.21
CA GLU A 246 39.09 13.03 -14.79
C GLU A 246 37.81 13.43 -15.52
N PHE A 247 37.63 14.74 -15.68
CA PHE A 247 36.53 15.29 -16.47
C PHE A 247 36.67 14.90 -17.94
N ASP A 248 35.59 14.35 -18.51
CA ASP A 248 35.54 13.93 -19.90
C ASP A 248 34.23 14.44 -20.55
N ARG A 249 34.38 15.35 -21.53
CA ARG A 249 33.24 15.91 -22.29
C ARG A 249 32.42 14.84 -23.01
N ARG A 250 33.00 13.67 -23.30
CA ARG A 250 32.29 12.55 -23.92
C ARG A 250 31.20 11.98 -23.01
N MET A 251 31.38 12.08 -21.69
CA MET A 251 30.36 11.65 -20.72
C MET A 251 29.12 12.56 -20.78
N GLU A 252 29.34 13.88 -20.83
CA GLU A 252 28.25 14.85 -20.99
C GLU A 252 27.55 14.68 -22.35
N HIS A 253 28.32 14.45 -23.42
CA HIS A 253 27.76 14.13 -24.74
C HIS A 253 26.91 12.87 -24.72
N SER A 254 27.35 11.81 -24.02
CA SER A 254 26.58 10.57 -23.88
C SER A 254 25.23 10.80 -23.20
N VAL A 255 25.18 11.63 -22.15
CA VAL A 255 23.94 12.04 -21.49
C VAL A 255 23.03 12.83 -22.44
N LEU A 256 23.56 13.84 -23.13
CA LEU A 256 22.79 14.68 -24.07
C LEU A 256 22.28 13.90 -25.28
N LYS A 257 23.08 12.95 -25.78
CA LYS A 257 22.72 11.99 -26.82
C LYS A 257 21.48 11.20 -26.43
N THR A 258 21.47 10.63 -25.23
CA THR A 258 20.31 9.88 -24.73
C THR A 258 19.08 10.76 -24.52
N ILE A 259 19.24 11.98 -23.98
CA ILE A 259 18.12 12.92 -23.85
C ILE A 259 17.48 13.19 -25.22
N THR A 260 18.31 13.49 -26.22
CA THR A 260 17.85 13.75 -27.60
C THR A 260 17.15 12.54 -28.20
N ALA A 261 17.71 11.33 -28.02
CA ALA A 261 17.10 10.08 -28.46
C ALA A 261 15.70 9.86 -27.85
N PHE A 262 15.54 10.12 -26.54
CA PHE A 262 14.24 10.00 -25.88
C PHE A 262 13.23 11.03 -26.39
N LEU A 263 13.64 12.27 -26.61
CA LEU A 263 12.76 13.31 -27.14
C LEU A 263 12.24 12.95 -28.54
N ASN A 264 13.07 12.34 -29.38
CA ASN A 264 12.70 11.97 -30.75
C ASN A 264 11.86 10.68 -30.86
N THR A 265 11.81 9.85 -29.80
CA THR A 265 11.16 8.53 -29.85
C THR A 265 9.85 8.49 -29.05
N SER A 266 9.85 7.86 -27.86
CA SER A 266 8.65 7.64 -27.02
C SER A 266 8.77 8.32 -25.66
N GLY A 267 9.78 9.20 -25.46
CA GLY A 267 10.20 9.65 -24.15
C GLY A 267 10.94 8.58 -23.36
N GLY A 268 11.24 8.87 -22.09
CA GLY A 268 11.96 7.91 -21.24
C GLY A 268 12.47 8.49 -19.94
N ASN A 269 13.17 7.66 -19.18
CA ASN A 269 13.90 8.02 -17.97
C ASN A 269 15.38 7.67 -18.16
N LEU A 270 16.24 8.67 -18.05
CA LEU A 270 17.68 8.49 -17.91
C LEU A 270 18.04 8.58 -16.42
N LEU A 271 18.74 7.57 -15.89
CA LEU A 271 19.28 7.59 -14.53
C LEU A 271 20.80 7.64 -14.60
N VAL A 272 21.38 8.71 -14.04
CA VAL A 272 22.82 8.94 -13.98
C VAL A 272 23.33 8.69 -12.56
N GLY A 273 24.47 8.03 -12.43
CA GLY A 273 24.98 7.47 -11.18
C GLY A 273 24.59 6.01 -10.96
N VAL A 274 24.22 5.29 -12.03
CA VAL A 274 23.83 3.87 -12.01
C VAL A 274 24.57 3.14 -13.13
N ASN A 275 25.14 1.97 -12.86
CA ASN A 275 25.79 1.17 -13.90
C ASN A 275 24.78 0.30 -14.68
N ASP A 276 25.23 -0.31 -15.76
CA ASP A 276 24.40 -1.16 -16.64
C ASP A 276 23.79 -2.36 -15.89
N GLY A 277 24.44 -2.81 -14.81
CA GLY A 277 23.94 -3.88 -13.93
C GLY A 277 22.99 -3.40 -12.81
N GLY A 278 22.55 -2.13 -12.82
CA GLY A 278 21.64 -1.56 -11.82
C GLY A 278 22.25 -1.22 -10.46
N HIS A 279 23.58 -1.26 -10.33
CA HIS A 279 24.27 -0.87 -9.10
C HIS A 279 24.41 0.64 -9.00
N ILE A 280 24.15 1.18 -7.81
CA ILE A 280 24.17 2.63 -7.54
C ILE A 280 25.62 3.08 -7.28
N LEU A 281 26.17 3.82 -8.23
CA LEU A 281 27.51 4.40 -8.17
C LEU A 281 27.51 5.78 -7.50
N GLY A 282 26.49 6.58 -7.79
CA GLY A 282 26.32 7.95 -7.28
C GLY A 282 26.93 9.03 -8.19
N LEU A 283 26.73 10.29 -7.83
CA LEU A 283 27.20 11.48 -8.57
C LEU A 283 28.42 12.15 -7.92
N GLU A 284 28.94 11.59 -6.83
CA GLU A 284 29.99 12.21 -6.01
C GLU A 284 31.29 12.37 -6.82
N ALA A 285 31.57 11.41 -7.71
CA ALA A 285 32.71 11.47 -8.63
C ALA A 285 32.63 12.64 -9.63
N ASP A 286 31.43 13.18 -9.89
CA ASP A 286 31.25 14.31 -10.78
C ASP A 286 31.72 15.63 -10.15
N GLY A 287 31.95 15.70 -8.83
CA GLY A 287 32.63 16.83 -8.19
C GLY A 287 31.88 18.16 -8.28
N PHE A 288 30.55 18.14 -8.33
CA PHE A 288 29.74 19.37 -8.23
C PHE A 288 29.68 19.86 -6.77
N GLN A 289 29.82 21.18 -6.56
CA GLN A 289 29.80 21.76 -5.21
C GLN A 289 28.41 21.73 -4.56
N SER A 290 27.34 21.74 -5.37
CA SER A 290 25.97 21.63 -4.90
C SER A 290 25.04 21.06 -5.96
N ASP A 291 23.89 20.55 -5.52
CA ASP A 291 22.81 20.04 -6.37
C ASP A 291 22.30 21.12 -7.33
N ASP A 292 22.24 22.38 -6.88
CA ASP A 292 21.83 23.52 -7.71
C ASP A 292 22.83 23.81 -8.85
N LYS A 293 24.14 23.69 -8.58
CA LYS A 293 25.17 23.90 -9.61
C LYS A 293 25.15 22.79 -10.66
N LEU A 294 24.87 21.55 -10.27
CA LEU A 294 24.65 20.45 -11.21
C LEU A 294 23.43 20.74 -12.09
N GLY A 295 22.30 21.13 -11.48
CA GLY A 295 21.08 21.47 -12.21
C GLY A 295 21.25 22.64 -13.18
N LEU A 296 21.96 23.69 -12.76
CA LEU A 296 22.28 24.83 -13.61
C LEU A 296 23.16 24.42 -14.80
N HIS A 297 24.19 23.60 -14.54
CA HIS A 297 25.09 23.12 -15.57
C HIS A 297 24.38 22.25 -16.61
N LEU A 298 23.55 21.28 -16.18
CA LEU A 298 22.70 20.49 -17.08
C LEU A 298 21.76 21.39 -17.89
N THR A 299 21.13 22.38 -17.26
CA THR A 299 20.25 23.34 -17.95
C THR A 299 21.01 24.12 -19.03
N ASN A 300 22.23 24.57 -18.75
CA ASN A 300 23.06 25.27 -19.71
C ASN A 300 23.51 24.37 -20.87
N LEU A 301 23.83 23.11 -20.59
CA LEU A 301 24.16 22.12 -21.63
C LEU A 301 22.97 21.87 -22.55
N ILE A 302 21.76 21.68 -21.99
CA ILE A 302 20.54 21.50 -22.79
C ILE A 302 20.28 22.75 -23.65
N LYS A 303 20.37 23.96 -23.07
CA LYS A 303 20.16 25.21 -23.82
C LYS A 303 21.14 25.39 -24.97
N SER A 304 22.41 25.07 -24.76
CA SER A 304 23.48 25.28 -25.76
C SER A 304 23.51 24.20 -26.84
N HIS A 305 23.23 22.94 -26.49
CA HIS A 305 23.40 21.81 -27.42
C HIS A 305 22.08 21.29 -27.99
N ILE A 306 20.95 21.41 -27.29
CA ILE A 306 19.65 20.85 -27.73
C ILE A 306 18.69 21.98 -28.14
N GLY A 307 18.56 23.01 -27.29
CA GLY A 307 17.69 24.17 -27.51
C GLY A 307 16.81 24.48 -26.31
N ASN A 308 16.52 25.77 -26.11
CA ASN A 308 15.74 26.26 -24.97
C ASN A 308 14.26 25.84 -25.06
N GLU A 309 13.75 25.67 -26.28
CA GLU A 309 12.38 25.25 -26.58
C GLU A 309 12.04 23.84 -26.09
N TYR A 310 13.05 23.00 -25.82
CA TYR A 310 12.86 21.63 -25.37
C TYR A 310 12.90 21.46 -23.84
N LEU A 311 13.31 22.49 -23.08
CA LEU A 311 13.33 22.44 -21.61
C LEU A 311 11.99 22.02 -20.99
N PRO A 312 10.81 22.45 -21.47
CA PRO A 312 9.52 22.00 -20.90
C PRO A 312 9.28 20.49 -21.00
N PHE A 313 9.96 19.79 -21.93
CA PHE A 313 9.86 18.35 -22.14
C PHE A 313 10.86 17.55 -21.30
N ILE A 314 11.82 18.22 -20.67
CA ILE A 314 12.89 17.60 -19.88
C ILE A 314 12.73 18.02 -18.42
N LYS A 315 12.42 17.07 -17.54
CA LYS A 315 12.37 17.31 -16.09
C LYS A 315 13.44 16.50 -15.41
N PHE A 316 14.30 17.13 -14.62
CA PHE A 316 15.32 16.43 -13.86
C PHE A 316 15.14 16.62 -12.36
N GLU A 317 15.51 15.61 -11.60
CA GLU A 317 15.49 15.59 -10.13
C GLU A 317 16.73 14.85 -9.61
N ILE A 318 17.35 15.36 -8.56
CA ILE A 318 18.44 14.67 -7.86
C ILE A 318 17.80 13.89 -6.72
N ILE A 319 18.01 12.58 -6.72
CA ILE A 319 17.34 11.65 -5.80
C ILE A 319 18.40 11.06 -4.88
N PRO A 320 18.31 11.31 -3.56
CA PRO A 320 19.15 10.61 -2.59
C PRO A 320 18.69 9.15 -2.47
N ILE A 321 19.61 8.20 -2.63
CA ILE A 321 19.39 6.78 -2.38
C ILE A 321 20.50 6.31 -1.43
N THR A 322 20.09 5.81 -0.26
CA THR A 322 20.99 5.46 0.86
C THR A 322 21.91 6.63 1.26
N ASP A 323 23.16 6.56 0.84
CA ASP A 323 24.30 7.44 1.11
C ASP A 323 24.81 8.16 -0.14
N LYS A 324 24.18 7.90 -1.29
CA LYS A 324 24.57 8.42 -2.60
C LYS A 324 23.45 9.24 -3.22
N LYS A 325 23.80 10.07 -4.19
CA LYS A 325 22.81 10.79 -5.01
C LYS A 325 22.86 10.28 -6.44
N ILE A 326 21.69 10.12 -7.05
CA ILE A 326 21.56 9.88 -8.48
C ILE A 326 20.79 11.01 -9.14
N LEU A 327 21.00 11.21 -10.44
CA LEU A 327 20.29 12.22 -11.23
C LEU A 327 19.32 11.49 -12.14
N ARG A 328 18.03 11.77 -11.97
CA ARG A 328 16.99 11.25 -12.86
C ARG A 328 16.55 12.35 -13.81
N ILE A 329 16.60 12.07 -15.10
CA ILE A 329 16.14 12.95 -16.17
C ILE A 329 14.97 12.26 -16.89
N LYS A 330 13.78 12.83 -16.74
CA LYS A 330 12.55 12.37 -17.40
C LYS A 330 12.28 13.20 -18.64
N CYS A 331 12.30 12.54 -19.79
CA CYS A 331 12.03 13.14 -21.09
C CYS A 331 10.63 12.76 -21.57
N LYS A 332 9.89 13.74 -22.11
CA LYS A 332 8.65 13.50 -22.86
C LYS A 332 8.95 13.46 -24.36
N GLU A 333 8.19 12.67 -25.10
CA GLU A 333 8.21 12.71 -26.56
C GLU A 333 7.94 14.15 -27.06
N SER A 334 8.77 14.61 -27.98
CA SER A 334 8.60 15.85 -28.72
C SER A 334 7.78 15.58 -29.98
N LYS A 335 6.96 16.55 -30.39
CA LYS A 335 6.29 16.55 -31.71
C LYS A 335 7.10 17.26 -32.78
N LYS A 336 8.30 17.75 -32.44
CA LYS A 336 9.26 18.35 -33.36
C LYS A 336 10.56 17.56 -33.31
N ARG A 337 11.22 17.45 -34.46
CA ARG A 337 12.56 16.88 -34.58
C ARG A 337 13.56 17.63 -33.70
N VAL A 338 14.31 16.89 -32.88
CA VAL A 338 15.31 17.43 -31.97
C VAL A 338 16.70 17.02 -32.44
N PHE A 339 17.56 18.00 -32.68
CA PHE A 339 18.96 17.76 -33.05
C PHE A 339 19.88 18.10 -31.88
N LEU A 340 20.92 17.29 -31.70
CA LEU A 340 22.02 17.59 -30.79
C LEU A 340 23.12 18.30 -31.57
N LYS A 341 23.44 19.54 -31.18
CA LYS A 341 24.59 20.30 -31.67
C LYS A 341 25.80 19.94 -30.83
N PHE A 342 26.84 19.35 -31.41
CA PHE A 342 28.08 19.06 -30.71
C PHE A 342 29.26 19.16 -31.68
N ASN A 343 30.36 19.81 -31.28
CA ASN A 343 31.53 20.05 -32.15
C ASN A 343 31.19 20.63 -33.54
N ASN A 344 30.29 21.63 -33.60
CA ASN A 344 29.77 22.24 -34.83
C ASN A 344 29.00 21.30 -35.78
N GLU A 345 28.73 20.05 -35.39
CA GLU A 345 27.84 19.16 -36.13
C GLU A 345 26.44 19.12 -35.54
N GLN A 346 25.43 18.96 -36.40
CA GLN A 346 24.08 18.61 -35.97
C GLN A 346 23.89 17.10 -36.11
N GLN A 347 23.54 16.46 -35.00
CA GLN A 347 23.41 15.01 -34.90
C GLN A 347 21.97 14.66 -34.53
N PHE A 348 21.37 13.72 -35.25
CA PHE A 348 20.03 13.23 -34.95
C PHE A 348 20.11 11.84 -34.32
N PHE A 349 19.54 11.70 -33.12
CA PHE A 349 19.56 10.44 -32.39
C PHE A 349 18.14 9.94 -32.11
N VAL A 350 17.97 8.62 -32.16
CA VAL A 350 16.73 7.92 -31.80
C VAL A 350 17.05 6.71 -30.93
N ARG A 351 16.06 6.22 -30.18
CA ARG A 351 16.16 4.94 -29.47
C ARG A 351 15.87 3.80 -30.44
N ASN A 352 16.69 2.76 -30.37
CA ASN A 352 16.47 1.48 -31.01
C ASN A 352 16.71 0.38 -29.98
N GLY A 353 15.63 -0.16 -29.41
CA GLY A 353 15.71 -0.98 -28.20
C GLY A 353 16.41 -0.21 -27.06
N ALA A 354 17.33 -0.86 -26.36
CA ALA A 354 18.10 -0.25 -25.29
C ALA A 354 19.25 0.67 -25.77
N ALA A 355 19.46 0.85 -27.09
CA ALA A 355 20.57 1.65 -27.62
C ALA A 355 20.11 2.99 -28.21
N SER A 356 20.97 4.00 -28.12
CA SER A 356 20.79 5.29 -28.79
C SER A 356 21.65 5.33 -30.07
N ILE A 357 21.01 5.34 -31.24
CA ILE A 357 21.66 5.30 -32.55
C ILE A 357 21.60 6.67 -33.24
N ARG A 358 22.64 7.00 -34.01
CA ARG A 358 22.65 8.19 -34.88
C ARG A 358 21.99 7.81 -36.21
N LEU A 359 21.05 8.61 -36.69
CA LEU A 359 20.51 8.48 -38.04
C LEU A 359 21.10 9.56 -38.94
N GLU A 360 21.46 9.17 -40.15
CA GLU A 360 22.02 10.04 -41.19
C GLU A 360 21.48 9.63 -42.56
N GLY A 361 21.62 10.51 -43.55
CA GLY A 361 21.24 10.21 -44.94
C GLY A 361 19.76 9.82 -45.10
N GLU A 362 19.52 8.77 -45.89
CA GLU A 362 18.19 8.27 -46.24
C GLU A 362 17.38 7.84 -45.00
N ALA A 363 17.99 7.08 -44.09
CA ALA A 363 17.33 6.59 -42.87
C ALA A 363 16.81 7.74 -41.98
N LEU A 364 17.50 8.88 -41.95
CA LEU A 364 17.05 10.06 -41.23
C LEU A 364 15.82 10.70 -41.90
N VAL A 365 15.85 10.82 -43.23
CA VAL A 365 14.75 11.41 -44.00
C VAL A 365 13.49 10.57 -43.84
N ASP A 366 13.61 9.25 -44.00
CA ASP A 366 12.50 8.31 -43.86
C ASP A 366 11.89 8.35 -42.46
N TYR A 367 12.74 8.35 -41.42
CA TYR A 367 12.26 8.42 -40.04
C TYR A 367 11.49 9.71 -39.79
N ILE A 368 12.01 10.85 -40.26
CA ILE A 368 11.36 12.14 -40.05
C ILE A 368 9.99 12.15 -40.73
N GLN A 369 9.87 11.66 -41.96
CA GLN A 369 8.61 11.66 -42.72
C GLN A 369 7.51 10.80 -42.07
N HIS A 370 7.87 9.71 -41.40
CA HIS A 370 6.89 8.81 -40.80
C HIS A 370 6.52 9.20 -39.36
N LYS A 371 7.45 9.81 -38.62
CA LYS A 371 7.28 10.08 -37.18
C LYS A 371 6.73 11.49 -36.88
N PHE A 372 7.12 12.49 -37.66
CA PHE A 372 6.81 13.91 -37.43
C PHE A 372 6.02 14.50 -38.58
#